data_AF-A0A9P5UIN9-F1
#
_entry.id   AF-A0A9P5UIN9-F1
#
_cell.length_a   1.000
_cell.length_b   1.000
_cell.length_c   1.000
_cell.angle_alpha   90.00
_cell.angle_beta   90.00
_cell.angle_gamma   90.00
#
_symmetry.space_group_name_H-M   'P 1'
#
loop_
_entity.id
_entity.type
_entity.pdbx_description
1 polymer ?
#
loop_
_entity_poly.entity_id
_entity_poly.type
_entity_poly.pdbx_seq_one_letter_code
_entity_poly.pdbx_strand_id
1 'polypeptide(L)' 'MHSKLDLHKHISCEDLILQLDQCHNENILNRYLGRCNKLKLAMNECLQAEFDINRKKHFEQAKEKRKRVEEAWKDMDE' A
#
# COMPACT_ATOMS: atom_id res chain seq x y z
N MET A 1 -0.93 10.54 12.09
CA MET A 1 -1.92 11.06 11.12
C MET A 1 -1.38 10.74 9.75
N HIS A 2 -2.07 9.92 8.95
CA HIS A 2 -1.75 9.82 7.53
C HIS A 2 -2.37 11.05 6.82
N SER A 3 -1.74 11.59 5.77
CA SER A 3 -2.49 12.49 4.87
C SER A 3 -3.57 11.67 4.19
N LYS A 4 -4.66 12.30 3.71
CA LYS A 4 -5.69 11.57 2.96
C LYS A 4 -5.04 10.67 1.91
N LEU A 5 -5.29 9.37 2.04
CA LEU A 5 -4.83 8.39 1.06
C LEU A 5 -5.62 8.66 -0.21
N ASP A 6 -4.94 8.57 -1.35
CA ASP A 6 -5.59 8.69 -2.65
C ASP A 6 -6.40 7.40 -2.87
N LEU A 7 -7.73 7.49 -2.77
CA LEU A 7 -8.65 6.33 -2.85
C LEU A 7 -8.39 5.49 -4.10
N HIS A 8 -8.11 6.14 -5.23
CA HIS A 8 -7.84 5.49 -6.51
C HIS A 8 -6.60 4.57 -6.46
N LYS A 9 -5.65 4.81 -5.54
CA LYS A 9 -4.44 4.00 -5.39
C LYS A 9 -4.61 2.81 -4.44
N HIS A 10 -5.65 2.82 -3.60
CA HIS A 10 -5.87 1.89 -2.50
C HIS A 10 -7.27 1.28 -2.56
N ILE A 11 -7.68 0.85 -3.75
CA ILE A 11 -9.03 0.32 -4.03
C ILE A 11 -9.38 -0.85 -3.09
N SER A 12 -8.40 -1.68 -2.69
CA SER A 12 -8.69 -2.82 -1.80
C SER A 12 -8.90 -2.43 -0.34
N CYS A 13 -8.51 -1.21 0.04
CA CYS A 13 -8.65 -0.67 1.39
C CYS A 13 -9.66 0.49 1.48
N GLU A 14 -10.44 0.75 0.41
CA GLU A 14 -11.36 1.88 0.30
C GLU A 14 -12.33 1.97 1.47
N ASP A 15 -13.00 0.86 1.81
CA ASP A 15 -13.96 0.81 2.91
C ASP A 15 -13.36 1.20 4.26
N LEU A 16 -12.12 0.77 4.53
CA LEU A 16 -11.40 1.09 5.76
C LEU A 16 -10.97 2.55 5.82
N ILE A 17 -10.54 3.10 4.67
CA ILE A 17 -10.20 4.52 4.54
C ILE A 17 -11.44 5.37 4.79
N LEU A 18 -12.58 5.04 4.18
CA LEU A 18 -13.84 5.76 4.37
C LEU A 18 -14.34 5.70 5.81
N GLN A 19 -14.28 4.53 6.46
CA GLN A 19 -14.67 4.39 7.87
C GLN A 19 -13.75 5.17 8.81
N LEU A 20 -12.44 5.16 8.56
CA LEU A 20 -11.50 5.93 9.36
C LEU A 20 -11.69 7.44 9.17
N ASP A 21 -11.93 7.89 7.94
CA ASP A 21 -12.26 9.28 7.64
C ASP A 21 -13.57 9.71 8.32
N GLN A 22 -14.60 8.87 8.28
CA GLN A 22 -15.85 9.12 8.99
C GLN A 22 -15.61 9.25 10.50
N CYS A 23 -14.86 8.33 11.11
CA CYS A 23 -14.56 8.38 12.55
C CYS A 23 -13.82 9.67 12.95
N HIS A 24 -12.92 10.16 12.10
CA HIS A 24 -12.23 11.43 12.30
C HIS A 24 -13.14 12.64 12.12
N ASN A 25 -14.09 12.58 11.18
CA ASN A 25 -15.03 13.68 10.88
C ASN A 25 -16.19 13.77 11.88
N GLU A 26 -16.56 12.67 12.53
CA GLU A 26 -17.64 12.64 13.53
C GLU A 26 -17.32 13.48 14.77
N ASN A 27 -16.10 13.36 15.30
CA ASN A 27 -15.69 14.17 16.45
C ASN A 27 -14.16 14.27 16.51
N ILE A 28 -13.65 15.48 16.60
CA ILE A 28 -12.21 15.72 16.72
C ILE A 28 -11.61 15.05 17.97
N LEU A 29 -12.39 14.86 19.04
CA LEU A 29 -11.97 14.13 20.24
C LEU A 29 -11.74 12.64 19.94
N ASN A 30 -12.46 12.03 18.99
CA ASN A 30 -12.23 10.63 18.62
C ASN A 30 -10.82 10.42 18.05
N ARG A 31 -10.34 11.43 17.32
CA ARG A 31 -8.99 11.49 16.75
C ARG A 31 -7.92 11.65 17.84
N TYR A 32 -8.14 12.50 18.84
CA TYR A 32 -7.16 12.76 19.90
C TYR A 32 -7.14 11.70 21.00
N LEU A 33 -8.30 11.13 21.35
CA LEU A 33 -8.44 10.14 22.43
C LEU A 33 -8.24 8.69 21.95
N GLY A 34 -7.90 8.48 20.67
CA GLY A 34 -7.62 7.15 20.12
C GLY A 34 -8.85 6.27 19.92
N ARG A 35 -10.06 6.84 19.86
CA ARG A 35 -11.30 6.06 19.64
C ARG A 35 -11.33 5.39 18.26
N CYS A 36 -10.65 5.97 17.27
CA CYS A 36 -10.53 5.40 15.93
C CYS A 36 -9.39 4.36 15.78
N ASN A 37 -8.71 3.97 16.87
CA ASN A 37 -7.49 3.14 16.77
C ASN A 37 -7.74 1.74 16.17
N LYS A 38 -8.91 1.14 16.41
CA LYS A 38 -9.26 -0.16 15.82
C LYS A 38 -9.35 -0.07 14.29
N LEU A 39 -10.04 0.94 13.78
CA LEU A 39 -10.14 1.22 12.34
C LEU A 39 -8.77 1.52 11.74
N LYS A 40 -7.95 2.31 12.46
CA LYS A 40 -6.58 2.61 12.05
C LYS A 40 -5.71 1.35 11.96
N LEU A 41 -5.85 0.41 12.89
CA LEU A 41 -5.09 -0.85 12.88
C LEU A 41 -5.49 -1.70 11.67
N ALA A 42 -6.80 -1.88 11.43
CA ALA A 42 -7.31 -2.62 10.28
C ALA A 42 -6.86 -1.98 8.95
N MET A 43 -6.93 -0.65 8.84
CA MET A 43 -6.43 0.08 7.67
C MET A 43 -4.93 -0.17 7.44
N ASN A 44 -4.12 -0.12 8.50
CA ASN A 44 -2.68 -0.39 8.39
C ASN A 44 -2.39 -1.83 7.92
N GLU A 45 -3.12 -2.82 8.43
CA GLU A 45 -3.01 -4.22 8.01
C GLU A 45 -3.35 -4.39 6.53
N CYS A 46 -4.41 -3.74 6.06
CA CYS A 46 -4.80 -3.75 4.66
C CYS A 46 -3.72 -3.12 3.76
N LEU A 47 -3.23 -1.92 4.11
CA LEU A 47 -2.18 -1.24 3.34
C LEU A 47 -0.87 -2.03 3.32
N GLN A 48 -0.55 -2.73 4.42
CA GLN A 48 0.62 -3.60 4.49
C GLN A 48 0.47 -4.78 3.50
N ALA A 49 -0.71 -5.39 3.42
CA ALA A 49 -0.98 -6.45 2.47
C ALA A 49 -0.87 -5.97 1.00
N GLU A 50 -1.43 -4.80 0.68
CA GLU A 50 -1.26 -4.17 -0.65
C GLU A 50 0.21 -3.92 -0.97
N PHE A 51 0.96 -3.40 0.00
CA PHE A 51 2.38 -3.13 -0.16
C PHE A 51 3.16 -4.41 -0.47
N ASP A 52 2.89 -5.50 0.25
CA ASP A 52 3.59 -6.77 0.05
C ASP A 52 3.28 -7.40 -1.32
N ILE A 53 2.03 -7.29 -1.80
CA ILE A 53 1.65 -7.70 -3.16
C ILE A 53 2.43 -6.90 -4.21
N ASN A 54 2.44 -5.58 -4.09
CA ASN A 54 3.14 -4.70 -5.03
C ASN A 54 4.65 -4.91 -4.99
N ARG A 55 5.22 -5.10 -3.80
CA ARG A 55 6.63 -5.42 -3.61
C ARG A 55 7.01 -6.71 -4.33
N LYS A 56 6.19 -7.76 -4.20
CA LYS A 56 6.40 -9.03 -4.91
C LYS A 56 6.33 -8.85 -6.44
N LYS A 57 5.33 -8.10 -6.93
CA LYS A 57 5.19 -7.79 -8.36
C LYS A 57 6.41 -7.05 -8.91
N HIS A 58 6.88 -6.03 -8.22
CA HIS A 58 8.07 -5.28 -8.63
C HIS A 58 9.34 -6.13 -8.58
N PHE A 59 9.47 -7.01 -7.58
CA PHE A 59 10.59 -7.94 -7.50
C PHE A 59 10.65 -8.88 -8.70
N GLU A 60 9.53 -9.52 -9.08
CA GLU A 60 9.51 -10.40 -10.25
C GLU A 60 9.81 -9.64 -11.55
N GLN A 61 9.24 -8.44 -11.73
CA GLN A 61 9.54 -7.59 -12.88
C GLN A 61 11.02 -7.19 -12.95
N ALA A 62 11.63 -6.85 -11.81
CA ALA A 62 13.05 -6.50 -11.74
C ALA A 62 13.93 -7.72 -12.08
N LYS A 63 13.56 -8.89 -11.58
CA LYS A 63 14.24 -10.16 -11.86
C LYS A 63 14.18 -10.53 -13.35
N GLU A 64 13.01 -10.40 -13.98
CA GLU A 64 12.86 -10.63 -15.43
C GLU A 64 13.69 -9.65 -16.25
N LYS A 65 13.65 -8.35 -15.91
CA LYS A 65 14.48 -7.33 -16.58
C LYS A 65 15.96 -7.67 -16.46
N ARG A 66 16.42 -8.05 -15.27
CA ARG A 66 17.81 -8.44 -15.02
C ARG A 66 18.22 -9.64 -15.88
N LYS A 67 17.39 -10.69 -15.96
CA LYS A 67 17.65 -11.86 -16.81
C LYS A 67 17.80 -11.48 -18.28
N ARG A 68 16.88 -10.68 -18.82
CA ARG A 68 16.95 -10.23 -20.23
C ARG A 68 18.21 -9.42 -20.53
N VAL A 69 18.63 -8.59 -19.58
CA VAL A 69 19.89 -7.85 -19.69
C VAL A 69 21.05 -8.84 -19.66
N GLU A 70 21.14 -9.74 -18.68
CA GLU A 70 22.22 -10.73 -18.61
C GLU A 70 22.30 -11.63 -19.85
N GLU A 71 21.17 -12.04 -20.43
CA GLU A 71 21.11 -12.78 -21.70
C GLU A 71 21.66 -11.94 -22.86
N ALA A 72 21.18 -10.70 -23.03
CA ALA A 72 21.65 -9.81 -24.09
C ALA A 72 23.16 -9.49 -24.00
N TRP A 73 23.71 -9.40 -22.79
CA TRP A 73 25.16 -9.18 -22.61
C TRP A 73 25.97 -10.42 -22.98
N LYS A 74 25.48 -11.63 -22.68
CA LYS A 74 26.15 -12.88 -23.08
C LYS A 74 26.18 -13.04 -24.60
N ASP A 75 25.07 -12.74 -25.27
CA ASP A 75 24.98 -12.82 -26.74
C ASP A 75 25.92 -11.81 -27.45
N MET A 76 26.36 -10.75 -26.76
CA MET A 76 27.30 -9.76 -27.29
C MET A 76 28.77 -10.13 -27.05
N ASP A 77 29.05 -10.97 -26.05
CA ASP A 77 30.40 -11.42 -25.68
C ASP A 77 30.82 -12.71 -26.41
N GLU A 78 29.89 -13.37 -27.11
CA GLU A 78 30.09 -14.59 -27.94
C GLU A 78 30.24 -14.23 -29.44
#